data_AF-A0A2R5LPI7-F1
#
_entry.id   AF-A0A2R5LPI7-F1
#
_cell.length_a   1.000
_cell.length_b   1.000
_cell.length_c   1.000
_cell.angle_alpha   90.00
_cell.angle_beta   90.00
_cell.angle_gamma   90.00
#
_symmetry.space_group_name_H-M   'P 1'
#
loop_
_entity.id
_entity.type
_entity.pdbx_description
1 polymer ?
#
loop_
_entity_poly.entity_id
_entity_poly.type
_entity_poly.pdbx_seq_one_letter_code
_entity_poly.pdbx_strand_id
1 'polypeptide(L)'
;MYHNFMVLHCALTILASARHIVGHIEYAKELLRYFVTTFALIYGEDRVSYNVHGLLHLACDVQRHGPVDRWSAFPFENFMT
;
A
#
# COMPACT_ATOMS: atom_id res chain seq x y z
N MET A 1 -10.25 -12.34 -3.44
CA MET A 1 -8.90 -12.10 -4.02
C MET A 1 -8.85 -10.82 -4.87
N TYR A 2 -9.59 -10.71 -5.99
CA TYR A 2 -9.55 -9.52 -6.87
C TYR A 2 -9.83 -8.18 -6.14
N HIS A 3 -10.86 -8.13 -5.30
CA HIS A 3 -11.18 -6.93 -4.51
C HIS A 3 -10.06 -6.51 -3.55
N ASN A 4 -9.38 -7.48 -2.92
CA ASN A 4 -8.26 -7.22 -2.03
C ASN A 4 -7.10 -6.56 -2.80
N PHE A 5 -6.75 -7.06 -3.99
CA PHE A 5 -5.75 -6.39 -4.84
C PHE A 5 -6.19 -5.00 -5.33
N MET A 6 -7.48 -4.78 -5.62
CA MET A 6 -7.97 -3.44 -5.97
C MET A 6 -7.82 -2.43 -4.82
N VAL A 7 -8.06 -2.86 -3.58
CA VAL A 7 -7.84 -2.02 -2.39
C VAL A 7 -6.38 -1.60 -2.29
N LEU A 8 -5.45 -2.55 -2.46
CA LEU A 8 -4.02 -2.27 -2.47
C LEU A 8 -3.66 -1.27 -3.58
N HIS A 9 -4.13 -1.50 -4.80
CA HIS A 9 -3.88 -0.62 -5.93
C HIS A 9 -4.40 0.80 -5.68
N CYS A 10 -5.59 0.94 -5.11
CA CYS A 10 -6.17 2.24 -4.75
C CYS A 10 -5.32 2.96 -3.70
N ALA A 11 -4.91 2.27 -2.63
CA ALA A 11 -4.05 2.86 -1.60
C ALA A 11 -2.72 3.35 -2.17
N LEU A 12 -2.07 2.53 -3.01
CA LEU A 12 -0.79 2.86 -3.63
C LEU A 12 -0.92 4.02 -4.63
N THR A 13 -2.03 4.11 -5.36
CA THR A 13 -2.31 5.23 -6.27
C THR A 13 -2.44 6.55 -5.51
N ILE A 14 -3.08 6.55 -4.32
CA ILE A 14 -3.16 7.73 -3.46
C ILE A 14 -1.77 8.11 -2.97
N LEU A 15 -1.00 7.14 -2.48
CA LEU A 15 0.34 7.35 -1.91
C LEU A 15 1.43 7.69 -2.95
N ALA A 16 1.20 7.40 -4.23
CA ALA A 16 2.09 7.77 -5.32
C ALA A 16 1.87 9.21 -5.81
N SER A 17 0.73 9.83 -5.53
CA SER A 17 0.41 11.17 -6.05
C SER A 17 0.50 12.22 -4.95
N ALA A 18 1.44 13.16 -5.11
CA ALA A 18 1.57 14.33 -4.22
C ALA A 18 0.26 15.11 -4.06
N ARG A 19 -0.57 15.17 -5.11
CA ARG A 19 -1.87 15.84 -5.07
C ARG A 19 -2.90 15.08 -4.24
N HIS A 20 -2.89 13.74 -4.30
CA HIS A 20 -3.87 12.91 -3.59
C HIS A 20 -3.46 12.65 -2.13
N ILE A 21 -2.17 12.64 -1.82
CA ILE A 21 -1.68 12.56 -0.43
C ILE A 21 -2.28 13.67 0.43
N VAL A 22 -2.35 14.90 -0.10
CA VAL A 22 -2.94 16.05 0.58
C VAL A 22 -4.44 15.80 0.78
N GLY A 23 -4.81 15.40 1.99
CA GLY A 23 -6.20 15.15 2.40
C GLY A 23 -6.64 13.69 2.39
N HIS A 24 -5.90 12.76 1.76
CA HIS A 24 -6.29 11.34 1.69
C HIS A 24 -5.27 10.36 2.28
N ILE A 25 -4.20 10.83 2.90
CA ILE A 25 -3.18 9.93 3.47
C ILE A 25 -3.71 9.00 4.56
N GLU A 26 -4.57 9.49 5.46
CA GLU A 26 -5.20 8.63 6.47
C GLU A 26 -6.18 7.65 5.82
N TYR A 27 -6.85 8.03 4.74
CA TYR A 27 -7.71 7.11 3.99
C TYR A 27 -6.89 5.99 3.33
N ALA A 28 -5.74 6.31 2.73
CA ALA A 28 -4.83 5.30 2.18
C ALA A 28 -4.31 4.34 3.25
N LYS A 29 -4.02 4.84 4.46
CA LYS A 29 -3.62 4.02 5.61
C LYS A 29 -4.72 3.05 6.05
N GLU A 30 -5.97 3.49 6.09
CA GLU A 30 -7.11 2.60 6.37
C GLU A 30 -7.30 1.56 5.27
N LEU A 31 -7.11 1.91 4.01
CA LEU A 31 -7.12 0.94 2.90
C LEU A 31 -6.02 -0.11 3.04
N LEU A 32 -4.80 0.28 3.43
CA LEU A 32 -3.69 -0.67 3.66
C LEU A 32 -3.98 -1.60 4.84
N ARG A 33 -4.58 -1.09 5.93
CA ARG A 33 -5.05 -1.92 7.05
C ARG A 33 -6.11 -2.91 6.60
N TYR A 34 -7.11 -2.44 5.86
CA TYR A 34 -8.16 -3.30 5.32
C TYR A 34 -7.58 -4.38 4.39
N PHE A 35 -6.60 -4.03 3.58
CA PHE A 35 -5.88 -4.97 2.73
C PHE A 35 -5.22 -6.08 3.54
N VAL A 36 -4.40 -5.75 4.54
CA VAL A 36 -3.67 -6.74 5.34
C VAL A 36 -4.63 -7.64 6.12
N THR A 37 -5.66 -7.08 6.75
CA THR A 37 -6.67 -7.87 7.47
C THR A 37 -7.41 -8.82 6.53
N THR A 38 -7.80 -8.34 5.35
CA THR A 38 -8.52 -9.17 4.38
C THR A 38 -7.59 -10.18 3.69
N PHE A 39 -6.32 -9.85 3.53
CA PHE A 39 -5.29 -10.76 3.01
C PHE A 39 -5.11 -11.95 3.96
N ALA A 40 -4.97 -11.68 5.27
CA ALA A 40 -4.87 -12.71 6.30
C ALA A 40 -6.09 -13.65 6.28
N LEU A 41 -7.30 -13.09 6.13
CA LEU A 41 -8.54 -13.87 6.05
C LEU A 41 -8.62 -14.76 4.79
N ILE A 42 -8.09 -14.30 3.65
CA ILE A 42 -8.18 -15.03 2.37
C ILE A 42 -7.07 -16.07 2.23
N TYR A 43 -5.86 -15.76 2.69
CA TYR A 43 -4.66 -16.58 2.43
C TYR A 43 -4.12 -17.29 3.68
N GLY A 44 -4.62 -16.95 4.88
CA GLY A 44 -4.10 -17.43 6.15
C GLY A 44 -3.18 -16.39 6.82
N GLU A 45 -3.26 -16.28 8.15
CA GLU A 45 -2.40 -15.37 8.93
C GLU A 45 -0.91 -15.71 8.77
N ASP A 46 -0.58 -16.99 8.60
CA ASP A 46 0.76 -17.50 8.34
C ASP A 46 1.34 -17.01 7.00
N ARG A 47 0.49 -16.55 6.08
CA ARG A 47 0.89 -16.00 4.78
C ARG A 47 1.14 -14.49 4.81
N VAL A 48 0.87 -13.81 5.93
CA VAL A 48 1.22 -12.39 6.12
C VAL A 48 2.73 -12.27 6.30
N SER A 49 3.45 -12.31 5.18
CA SER A 49 4.90 -12.12 5.17
C SER A 49 5.27 -10.70 5.63
N TYR A 50 6.56 -10.50 5.95
CA TYR A 50 7.10 -9.19 6.32
C TYR A 50 6.76 -8.10 5.28
N ASN A 51 6.74 -8.45 3.99
CA ASN A 51 6.40 -7.52 2.92
C ASN A 51 4.93 -7.06 2.99
N VAL A 52 4.02 -7.98 3.33
CA VAL A 52 2.59 -7.66 3.49
C VAL A 52 2.37 -6.79 4.73
N HIS A 53 3.08 -7.08 5.82
CA HIS A 53 3.03 -6.24 7.02
C HIS A 53 3.63 -4.85 6.79
N GLY A 54 4.73 -4.77 6.03
CA GLY A 54 5.44 -3.54 5.68
C GLY A 54 4.54 -2.50 5.02
N LEU A 55 3.51 -2.94 4.29
CA LEU A 55 2.50 -2.06 3.68
C LEU A 55 1.81 -1.14 4.70
N LEU A 56 1.65 -1.56 5.97
CA LEU A 56 1.04 -0.74 7.01
C LEU A 56 1.86 0.51 7.36
N HIS A 57 3.17 0.49 7.10
CA HIS A 57 4.08 1.59 7.39
C HIS A 57 4.20 2.58 6.22
N LEU A 58 3.78 2.18 5.01
CA LEU A 58 3.98 2.96 3.80
C LEU A 58 3.36 4.36 3.87
N ALA A 59 2.18 4.51 4.48
CA ALA A 59 1.57 5.83 4.68
C ALA A 59 2.40 6.73 5.60
N CYS A 60 3.00 6.17 6.66
CA CYS A 60 3.90 6.91 7.56
C CYS A 60 5.21 7.28 6.85
N ASP A 61 5.74 6.38 6.02
CA ASP A 61 6.96 6.64 5.25
C ASP A 61 6.72 7.75 4.22
N VAL A 62 5.54 7.79 3.59
CA VAL A 62 5.14 8.87 2.69
C VAL A 62 5.04 10.23 3.41
N GLN A 63 4.55 10.26 4.65
CA GLN A 63 4.55 11.49 5.45
C GLN A 63 5.97 12.02 5.70
N ARG A 64 6.97 11.13 5.77
CA ARG A 64 8.37 11.50 6.07
C ARG A 64 9.21 11.78 4.83
N HIS A 65 9.00 11.03 3.76
CA HIS A 65 9.86 11.00 2.57
C HIS A 65 9.20 11.58 1.32
N GLY A 66 7.91 11.93 1.38
CA GLY A 66 7.12 12.33 0.22
C GLY A 66 6.54 11.12 -0.53
N PRO A 67 5.94 11.34 -1.71
CA PRO A 67 5.18 10.29 -2.39
C PRO A 67 6.03 9.09 -2.80
N VAL A 68 5.40 7.91 -2.82
CA VAL A 68 6.04 6.59 -3.03
C VAL A 68 6.80 6.50 -4.35
N ASP A 69 6.36 7.25 -5.37
CA ASP A 69 6.99 7.32 -6.70
C ASP A 69 8.42 7.91 -6.68
N ARG A 70 8.78 8.67 -5.64
CA ARG A 70 10.09 9.35 -5.54
C ARG A 70 11.19 8.51 -4.92
N TRP A 71 10.85 7.45 -4.17
CA TRP A 71 11.83 6.74 -3.35
C TRP A 71 11.62 5.23 -3.27
N SER A 72 10.47 4.72 -3.74
CA SER A 72 10.25 3.28 -3.83
C SER A 72 10.51 2.76 -5.24
N ALA A 73 10.71 1.44 -5.35
CA ALA A 73 10.77 0.76 -6.63
C ALA A 73 9.38 0.55 -7.28
N PHE A 74 8.30 1.13 -6.74
CA PHE A 74 6.94 0.96 -7.25
C PHE A 74 6.76 1.28 -8.76
N PRO A 75 7.42 2.32 -9.34
CA PRO A 75 7.42 2.55 -10.78
C PRO A 75 8.10 1.43 -11.59
N PHE A 76 8.96 0.64 -10.95
CA PHE A 76 9.82 -0.36 -11.55
C PHE A 76 9.38 -1.81 -11.29
N GLU A 77 8.35 -2.06 -10.47
CA GLU A 77 7.82 -3.41 -10.24
C GLU A 77 7.33 -4.07 -11.54
N ASN A 78 6.81 -3.28 -12.49
CA ASN A 78 6.45 -3.77 -13.83
C ASN A 78 7.64 -4.24 -14.68
N PHE A 79 8.89 -3.91 -14.30
CA PHE A 79 10.09 -4.33 -15.01
C PHE A 79 10.79 -5.55 -14.37
N MET A 80 10.24 -6.11 -13.28
CA MET A 80 10.71 -7.33 -12.64
C MET A 80 9.89 -8.56 -13.08
N THR A 81 9.60 -8.66 -14.39
CA THR A 81 8.93 -9.83 -15.00
C THR A 81 9.93 -10.83 -15.55
#